data_AF-A0A494RF79-F1
#
_entry.id   AF-A0A494RF79-F1
#
_cell.length_a   1.000
_cell.length_b   1.000
_cell.length_c   1.000
_cell.angle_alpha   90.00
_cell.angle_beta   90.00
_cell.angle_gamma   90.00
#
_symmetry.space_group_name_H-M   'P 1'
#
loop_
_entity.id
_entity.type
_entity.pdbx_description
1 polymer ?
#
loop_
_entity_poly.entity_id
_entity_poly.type
_entity_poly.pdbx_seq_one_letter_code
_entity_poly.pdbx_strand_id
1 'polypeptide(L)'
;MSLMIALAAAALQTASAPAPDLSWLAGYWLDCSGGREASETWSDPRAGLIVGHTVTVRNGRSGFESARIGPLPDGGLAYFAQPGGAPVTVFRLVDSGPNRVVFANPDHDFPRRILYERAGDVLTARIEGAADDENRSAQWRFNRAELNARCPH
;
A
#
# COMPACT_ATOMS: atom_id res chain seq x y z
N MET A 1 -53.50 16.32 33.58
CA MET A 1 -52.56 16.99 32.67
C MET A 1 -51.16 16.50 33.02
N SER A 2 -50.57 15.65 32.17
CA SER A 2 -49.12 15.54 31.96
C SER A 2 -48.84 14.33 31.10
N LEU A 3 -48.55 14.60 29.82
CA LEU A 3 -48.14 13.63 28.82
C LEU A 3 -46.61 13.62 28.82
N MET A 4 -45.99 12.53 29.27
CA MET A 4 -44.54 12.33 29.12
C MET A 4 -44.23 11.93 27.68
N ILE A 5 -43.56 12.80 26.94
CA ILE A 5 -43.01 12.50 25.62
C ILE A 5 -41.62 11.89 25.85
N ALA A 6 -41.47 10.59 25.58
CA ALA A 6 -40.18 9.92 25.57
C ALA A 6 -39.48 10.23 24.23
N LEU A 7 -38.39 11.00 24.28
CA LEU A 7 -37.55 11.29 23.12
C LEU A 7 -36.68 10.04 22.82
N ALA A 8 -37.03 9.29 21.78
CA ALA A 8 -36.19 8.21 21.28
C ALA A 8 -34.98 8.80 20.54
N ALA A 9 -33.80 8.75 21.15
CA ALA A 9 -32.55 9.09 20.49
C ALA A 9 -32.21 7.99 19.48
N ALA A 10 -32.47 8.23 18.19
CA ALA A 10 -32.00 7.38 17.11
C ALA A 10 -30.47 7.52 17.02
N ALA A 11 -29.74 6.50 17.46
CA ALA A 11 -28.31 6.39 17.21
C ALA A 11 -28.10 6.24 15.70
N LEU A 12 -27.59 7.29 15.03
CA LEU A 12 -27.06 7.14 13.69
C LEU A 12 -25.86 6.20 13.78
N GLN A 13 -26.06 4.94 13.42
CA GLN A 13 -24.96 4.05 13.09
C GLN A 13 -24.34 4.61 11.81
N THR A 14 -23.20 5.30 11.96
CA THR A 14 -22.31 5.56 10.83
C THR A 14 -21.90 4.20 10.28
N ALA A 15 -22.56 3.77 9.20
CA ALA A 15 -22.13 2.62 8.44
C ALA A 15 -20.66 2.84 8.07
N SER A 16 -19.79 1.92 8.49
CA SER A 16 -18.40 1.93 8.05
C SER A 16 -18.41 1.98 6.54
N ALA A 17 -17.73 2.96 5.95
CA ALA A 17 -17.56 2.99 4.50
C ALA A 17 -16.96 1.64 4.07
N PRO A 18 -17.44 1.05 2.96
CA PRO A 18 -16.84 -0.19 2.47
C PRO A 18 -15.35 0.02 2.23
N ALA A 19 -14.54 -0.97 2.59
CA ALA A 19 -13.11 -0.94 2.34
C ALA A 19 -12.85 -0.70 0.84
N PRO A 20 -11.84 0.11 0.47
CA PRO A 20 -11.57 0.39 -0.93
C PRO A 20 -11.22 -0.91 -1.67
N ASP A 21 -11.70 -1.04 -2.91
CA ASP A 21 -11.26 -2.11 -3.79
C ASP A 21 -9.85 -1.79 -4.32
N LEU A 22 -8.88 -2.61 -3.94
CA LEU A 22 -7.49 -2.52 -4.37
C LEU A 22 -7.09 -3.66 -5.32
N SER A 23 -8.07 -4.34 -5.93
CA SER A 23 -7.85 -5.40 -6.92
C SER A 23 -6.98 -4.95 -8.10
N TRP A 24 -6.97 -3.66 -8.41
CA TRP A 24 -6.13 -3.06 -9.46
C TRP A 24 -4.62 -3.16 -9.19
N LEU A 25 -4.18 -3.36 -7.93
CA LEU A 25 -2.77 -3.58 -7.60
C LEU A 25 -2.28 -4.96 -8.06
N ALA A 26 -3.18 -5.95 -8.16
CA ALA A 26 -2.82 -7.34 -8.39
C ALA A 26 -2.03 -7.53 -9.71
N GLY A 27 -1.03 -8.39 -9.64
CA GLY A 27 -0.20 -8.76 -10.78
C GLY A 27 1.28 -8.83 -10.44
N TYR A 28 2.08 -8.98 -11.50
CA TYR A 28 3.52 -8.93 -11.48
C TYR A 28 4.00 -7.70 -12.24
N TRP A 29 4.90 -6.96 -11.60
CA TRP A 29 5.32 -5.63 -11.99
C TRP A 29 6.84 -5.58 -12.05
N LEU A 30 7.41 -5.14 -13.17
CA LEU A 30 8.85 -5.19 -13.42
C LEU A 30 9.40 -3.81 -13.80
N ASP A 31 10.46 -3.40 -13.12
CA ASP A 31 11.23 -2.20 -13.39
C ASP A 31 12.68 -2.60 -13.73
N CYS A 32 13.14 -2.17 -14.91
CA CYS A 32 14.47 -2.43 -15.46
C CYS A 32 15.32 -1.16 -15.59
N SER A 33 14.90 -0.07 -14.95
CA SER A 33 15.56 1.23 -15.07
C SER A 33 16.75 1.38 -14.10
N GLY A 34 17.66 2.31 -14.43
CA GLY A 34 18.72 2.74 -13.50
C GLY A 34 19.75 1.66 -13.12
N GLY A 35 19.95 0.66 -13.98
CA GLY A 35 20.87 -0.46 -13.71
C GLY A 35 20.41 -1.39 -12.59
N ARG A 36 19.10 -1.42 -12.33
CA ARG A 36 18.44 -2.26 -11.33
C ARG A 36 17.38 -3.10 -12.02
N GLU A 37 17.24 -4.35 -11.59
CA GLU A 37 16.01 -5.13 -11.76
C GLU A 37 15.22 -5.04 -10.45
N ALA A 38 13.96 -4.63 -10.51
CA ALA A 38 13.04 -4.72 -9.38
C ALA A 38 11.74 -5.37 -9.84
N SER A 39 11.37 -6.49 -9.23
CA SER A 39 10.07 -7.11 -9.42
C SER A 39 9.22 -6.93 -8.17
N GLU A 40 7.95 -6.61 -8.37
CA GLU A 40 6.94 -6.50 -7.31
C GLU A 40 5.73 -7.34 -7.70
N THR A 41 5.30 -8.21 -6.79
CA THR A 41 4.11 -9.05 -6.97
C THR A 41 3.09 -8.68 -5.94
N TRP A 42 1.83 -8.54 -6.35
CA TRP A 42 0.67 -8.39 -5.46
C TRP A 42 -0.39 -9.45 -5.78
N SER A 43 -0.93 -10.08 -4.74
CA SER A 43 -2.08 -10.99 -4.88
C SER A 43 -3.37 -10.22 -5.20
N ASP A 44 -4.39 -10.96 -5.66
CA ASP A 44 -5.76 -10.48 -5.57
C ASP A 44 -6.22 -10.38 -4.09
N PRO A 45 -7.24 -9.56 -3.78
CA PRO A 45 -7.81 -9.51 -2.44
C PRO A 45 -8.48 -10.83 -2.03
N ARG A 46 -8.10 -11.40 -0.89
CA ARG A 46 -8.68 -12.63 -0.32
C ARG A 46 -9.10 -12.39 1.12
N ALA A 47 -10.41 -12.35 1.36
CA ALA A 47 -10.99 -12.06 2.69
C ALA A 47 -10.40 -10.78 3.34
N GLY A 48 -10.22 -9.71 2.54
CA GLY A 48 -9.67 -8.44 3.02
C GLY A 48 -8.14 -8.40 3.16
N LEU A 49 -7.44 -9.47 2.76
CA LEU A 49 -5.98 -9.53 2.74
C LEU A 49 -5.44 -9.47 1.31
N ILE A 50 -4.43 -8.63 1.10
CA ILE A 50 -3.62 -8.58 -0.12
C ILE A 50 -2.17 -8.75 0.31
N VAL A 51 -1.44 -9.68 -0.31
CA VAL A 51 -0.05 -9.97 0.05
C VAL A 51 0.86 -9.57 -1.10
N GLY A 52 1.98 -8.95 -0.78
CA GLY A 52 2.97 -8.53 -1.75
C GLY A 52 4.38 -8.86 -1.35
N HIS A 53 5.25 -8.94 -2.35
CA HIS A 53 6.68 -9.01 -2.13
C HIS A 53 7.41 -8.33 -3.27
N THR A 54 8.57 -7.78 -2.94
CA THR A 54 9.46 -7.13 -3.89
C THR A 54 10.81 -7.83 -3.83
N VAL A 55 11.43 -8.08 -4.99
CA VAL A 55 12.83 -8.49 -5.11
C VAL A 55 13.56 -7.43 -5.92
N THR A 56 14.66 -6.92 -5.40
CA THR A 56 15.51 -5.96 -6.08
C THR A 56 16.90 -6.56 -6.29
N VAL A 57 17.43 -6.45 -7.50
CA VAL A 57 18.81 -6.80 -7.85
C VAL A 57 19.50 -5.57 -8.43
N ARG A 58 20.66 -5.22 -7.87
CA ARG A 58 21.49 -4.11 -8.35
C ARG A 58 22.96 -4.41 -8.09
N ASN A 59 23.82 -4.22 -9.08
CA ASN A 59 25.27 -4.45 -8.96
C ASN A 59 25.61 -5.85 -8.38
N GLY A 60 24.91 -6.89 -8.81
CA GLY A 60 25.10 -8.27 -8.35
C GLY A 60 24.62 -8.57 -6.92
N ARG A 61 23.96 -7.62 -6.25
CA ARG A 61 23.40 -7.79 -4.89
C ARG A 61 21.89 -7.85 -4.96
N SER A 62 21.29 -8.76 -4.18
CA SER A 62 19.85 -8.86 -4.02
C SER A 62 19.39 -8.26 -2.69
N GLY A 63 18.16 -7.77 -2.68
CA GLY A 63 17.38 -7.41 -1.51
C GLY A 63 15.93 -7.79 -1.74
N PHE A 64 15.15 -7.87 -0.66
CA PHE A 64 13.72 -8.18 -0.76
C PHE A 64 12.92 -7.39 0.26
N GLU A 65 11.62 -7.32 0.04
CA GLU A 65 10.61 -6.87 0.99
C GLU A 65 9.43 -7.82 0.96
N SER A 66 8.86 -8.09 2.13
CA SER A 66 7.52 -8.67 2.25
C SER A 66 6.57 -7.60 2.73
N ALA A 67 5.36 -7.58 2.17
CA ALA A 67 4.33 -6.64 2.57
C ALA A 67 2.96 -7.28 2.56
N ARG A 68 2.03 -6.68 3.28
CA ARG A 68 0.61 -6.99 3.16
C ARG A 68 -0.23 -5.74 3.33
N ILE A 69 -1.38 -5.72 2.69
CA ILE A 69 -2.45 -4.75 2.95
C ILE A 69 -3.59 -5.52 3.59
N GLY A 70 -4.08 -5.07 4.75
CA GLY A 70 -5.11 -5.79 5.49
C GLY A 70 -5.75 -4.99 6.61
N PRO A 71 -6.75 -5.58 7.28
CA PRO A 71 -7.53 -4.89 8.30
C PRO A 71 -6.72 -4.59 9.55
N LEU A 72 -7.07 -3.47 10.19
CA LEU A 72 -6.66 -3.10 11.54
C LEU A 72 -7.73 -3.56 12.55
N PRO A 73 -7.36 -3.75 13.83
CA PRO A 73 -8.32 -4.12 14.88
C PRO A 73 -9.46 -3.13 15.08
N ASP A 74 -9.24 -1.86 14.73
CA ASP A 74 -10.21 -0.77 14.84
C ASP A 74 -11.07 -0.57 13.58
N GLY A 75 -11.02 -1.52 12.62
CA GLY A 75 -11.80 -1.50 11.39
C GLY A 75 -11.16 -0.74 10.23
N GLY A 76 -9.97 -0.16 10.40
CA GLY A 76 -9.22 0.47 9.31
C GLY A 76 -8.53 -0.53 8.37
N LEU A 77 -7.91 -0.01 7.30
CA LEU A 77 -7.00 -0.75 6.42
C LEU A 77 -5.57 -0.20 6.61
N ALA A 78 -4.56 -1.06 6.53
CA ALA A 78 -3.17 -0.63 6.62
C ALA A 78 -2.26 -1.43 5.68
N TYR A 79 -1.15 -0.81 5.30
CA TYR A 79 0.01 -1.42 4.69
C TYR A 79 1.00 -1.82 5.80
N PHE A 80 1.48 -3.04 5.77
CA PHE A 80 2.41 -3.61 6.74
C PHE A 80 3.70 -3.94 6.00
N ALA A 81 4.74 -3.11 6.19
CA ALA A 81 6.02 -3.18 5.49
C ALA A 81 7.04 -4.02 6.28
N GLN A 82 7.81 -4.88 5.60
CA GLN A 82 8.90 -5.69 6.18
C GLN A 82 10.11 -5.76 5.24
N PRO A 83 10.86 -4.65 5.08
CA PRO A 83 12.07 -4.65 4.27
C PRO A 83 13.11 -5.63 4.85
N GLY A 84 13.63 -6.53 4.03
CA GLY A 84 14.59 -7.55 4.47
C GLY A 84 14.09 -8.48 5.57
N GLY A 85 12.78 -8.59 5.79
CA GLY A 85 12.21 -9.37 6.89
C GLY A 85 12.29 -8.70 8.26
N ALA A 86 12.54 -7.39 8.31
CA ALA A 86 12.53 -6.61 9.54
C ALA A 86 11.17 -6.70 10.28
N PRO A 87 11.12 -6.27 11.56
CA PRO A 87 9.86 -6.05 12.25
C PRO A 87 8.91 -5.17 11.44
N VAL A 88 7.61 -5.45 11.58
CA VAL A 88 6.58 -4.78 10.80
C VAL A 88 6.51 -3.29 11.13
N THR A 89 6.60 -2.44 10.09
CA THR A 89 6.18 -1.04 10.16
C THR A 89 4.79 -0.90 9.56
N VAL A 90 3.86 -0.27 10.29
CA VAL A 90 2.46 -0.13 9.88
C VAL A 90 2.19 1.27 9.35
N PHE A 91 1.52 1.36 8.20
CA PHE A 91 1.05 2.60 7.58
C PHE A 91 -0.46 2.53 7.37
N ARG A 92 -1.22 3.41 8.01
CA ARG A 92 -2.69 3.42 7.91
C ARG A 92 -3.13 4.00 6.58
N LEU A 93 -4.19 3.46 5.99
CA LEU A 93 -4.85 4.05 4.83
C LEU A 93 -5.34 5.46 5.18
N VAL A 94 -4.98 6.46 4.37
CA VAL A 94 -5.41 7.86 4.55
C VAL A 94 -6.13 8.43 3.33
N ASP A 95 -5.94 7.83 2.14
CA ASP A 95 -6.61 8.27 0.92
C ASP A 95 -6.68 7.12 -0.10
N SER A 96 -7.75 7.07 -0.89
CA SER A 96 -7.95 6.07 -1.94
C SER A 96 -8.88 6.57 -3.04
N GLY A 97 -8.60 6.15 -4.27
CA GLY A 97 -9.46 6.36 -5.44
C GLY A 97 -9.38 5.15 -6.39
N PRO A 98 -9.97 5.24 -7.59
CA PRO A 98 -10.13 4.09 -8.49
C PRO A 98 -8.84 3.33 -8.86
N ASN A 99 -7.71 4.04 -8.95
CA ASN A 99 -6.40 3.46 -9.27
C ASN A 99 -5.27 4.12 -8.45
N ARG A 100 -5.59 4.60 -7.25
CA ARG A 100 -4.64 5.28 -6.38
C ARG A 100 -4.92 4.94 -4.93
N VAL A 101 -3.88 4.72 -4.15
CA VAL A 101 -3.99 4.51 -2.71
C VAL A 101 -2.80 5.15 -1.99
N VAL A 102 -3.06 5.69 -0.80
CA VAL A 102 -2.05 6.31 0.06
C VAL A 102 -2.16 5.74 1.46
N PHE A 103 -1.04 5.24 1.96
CA PHE A 103 -0.86 4.83 3.34
C PHE A 103 0.11 5.79 4.03
N ALA A 104 -0.09 6.07 5.32
CA ALA A 104 0.75 6.98 6.08
C ALA A 104 1.03 6.50 7.52
N ASN A 105 2.20 6.86 8.00
CA ASN A 105 2.65 6.78 9.38
C ASN A 105 3.48 8.04 9.67
N PRO A 106 2.86 9.12 10.19
CA PRO A 106 3.55 10.37 10.49
C PRO A 106 4.67 10.24 11.53
N ASP A 107 4.59 9.21 12.38
CA ASP A 107 5.55 8.97 13.46
C ASP A 107 6.78 8.17 13.00
N HIS A 108 6.79 7.66 11.76
CA HIS A 108 7.94 6.97 11.18
C HIS A 108 9.00 7.97 10.69
N ASP A 109 10.27 7.55 10.70
CA ASP A 109 11.43 8.39 10.37
C ASP A 109 11.59 8.58 8.86
N PHE A 110 11.57 7.51 8.07
CA PHE A 110 11.43 7.50 6.62
C PHE A 110 11.12 6.07 6.13
N PRO A 111 10.11 5.87 5.27
CA PRO A 111 9.20 6.88 4.75
C PRO A 111 8.06 7.17 5.74
N ARG A 112 7.35 8.29 5.54
CA ARG A 112 6.10 8.58 6.24
C ARG A 112 4.86 8.22 5.44
N ARG A 113 4.99 8.16 4.12
CA ARG A 113 3.88 7.84 3.21
C ARG A 113 4.33 6.84 2.16
N ILE A 114 3.42 5.94 1.82
CA ILE A 114 3.55 4.95 0.75
C ILE A 114 2.37 5.15 -0.19
N LEU A 115 2.65 5.37 -1.46
CA LEU A 115 1.67 5.66 -2.49
C LEU A 115 1.80 4.66 -3.62
N TYR A 116 0.65 4.19 -4.09
CA TYR A 116 0.55 3.48 -5.36
C TYR A 116 -0.42 4.20 -6.27
N GLU A 117 -0.07 4.24 -7.55
CA GLU A 117 -0.94 4.74 -8.62
C GLU A 117 -0.78 3.88 -9.86
N ARG A 118 -1.89 3.55 -10.53
CA ARG A 118 -1.88 2.75 -11.75
C ARG A 118 -2.46 3.51 -12.94
N ALA A 119 -1.73 3.44 -14.05
CA ALA A 119 -2.17 3.95 -15.35
C ALA A 119 -1.97 2.85 -16.41
N GLY A 120 -3.07 2.16 -16.77
CA GLY A 120 -3.02 1.03 -17.69
C GLY A 120 -2.13 -0.11 -17.16
N ASP A 121 -1.06 -0.40 -17.88
CA ASP A 121 -0.06 -1.42 -17.52
C ASP A 121 1.18 -0.85 -16.84
N VAL A 122 1.05 0.33 -16.26
CA VAL A 122 2.10 0.94 -15.44
C VAL A 122 1.63 1.10 -14.01
N LEU A 123 2.41 0.56 -13.07
CA LEU A 123 2.26 0.78 -11.63
C LEU A 123 3.39 1.71 -11.16
N THR A 124 3.02 2.81 -10.53
CA THR A 124 3.96 3.72 -9.87
C THR A 124 3.86 3.50 -8.37
N ALA A 125 4.97 3.09 -7.76
CA ALA A 125 5.12 3.04 -6.31
C ALA A 125 6.00 4.22 -5.88
N ARG A 126 5.60 4.94 -4.82
CA ARG A 126 6.35 6.09 -4.33
C ARG A 126 6.33 6.10 -2.82
N ILE A 127 7.49 6.34 -2.23
CA ILE A 127 7.63 6.61 -0.80
C ILE A 127 8.09 8.05 -0.61
N GLU A 128 7.55 8.74 0.38
CA GLU A 128 7.87 10.14 0.64
C GLU A 128 7.82 10.48 2.13
N GLY A 129 8.48 11.59 2.47
CA GLY A 129 8.48 12.22 3.77
C GLY A 129 9.47 11.59 4.74
N ALA A 130 10.21 12.43 5.45
CA ALA A 130 11.06 12.08 6.57
C ALA A 130 10.87 13.05 7.75
N ALA A 131 11.35 12.68 8.94
CA ALA A 131 11.30 13.54 10.12
C ALA A 131 12.03 14.87 9.95
N ASP A 132 13.09 14.89 9.15
CA ASP A 132 13.95 16.05 8.88
C ASP A 132 13.75 16.66 7.49
N ASP A 133 13.12 15.95 6.56
CA ASP A 133 12.84 16.41 5.20
C ASP A 133 11.55 15.80 4.61
N GLU A 134 10.48 16.58 4.60
CA GLU A 134 9.20 16.19 4.00
C GLU A 134 9.27 16.00 2.47
N ASN A 135 10.27 16.58 1.79
CA ASN A 135 10.42 16.46 0.34
C ASN A 135 11.21 15.21 -0.08
N ARG A 136 11.87 14.51 0.86
CA ARG A 136 12.62 13.29 0.58
C ARG A 136 11.68 12.24 -0.01
N SER A 137 12.03 11.70 -1.18
CA SER A 137 11.22 10.69 -1.86
C SER A 137 12.04 9.68 -2.65
N ALA A 138 11.46 8.51 -2.88
CA ALA A 138 11.91 7.54 -3.85
C ALA A 138 10.70 7.01 -4.65
N GLN A 139 10.90 6.77 -5.95
CA GLN A 139 9.85 6.35 -6.86
C GLN A 139 10.34 5.21 -7.75
N TRP A 140 9.44 4.27 -7.99
CA TRP A 140 9.57 3.20 -8.95
C TRP A 140 8.42 3.30 -9.95
N ARG A 141 8.74 3.02 -11.22
CA ARG A 141 7.76 2.94 -12.29
C ARG A 141 7.89 1.56 -12.93
N PHE A 142 7.00 0.66 -12.55
CA PHE A 142 6.97 -0.71 -13.02
C PHE A 142 6.04 -0.86 -14.22
N ASN A 143 6.39 -1.77 -15.12
CA ASN A 143 5.49 -2.20 -16.19
C ASN A 143 4.91 -3.57 -15.83
N ARG A 144 3.66 -3.83 -16.24
CA ARG A 144 3.07 -5.16 -16.12
C ARG A 144 3.93 -6.17 -16.88
N ALA A 145 4.14 -7.33 -16.28
CA ALA A 145 4.86 -8.43 -16.89
C ALA A 145 4.23 -9.78 -16.51
N GLU A 146 4.64 -10.84 -17.20
CA GLU A 146 4.35 -12.21 -16.76
C GLU A 146 5.07 -12.51 -15.45
N LEU A 147 4.46 -13.36 -14.61
CA LEU A 147 5.07 -13.80 -13.36
C LEU A 147 6.46 -14.39 -13.62
N ASN A 148 7.45 -13.97 -12.83
CA ASN A 148 8.87 -14.35 -12.94
C ASN A 148 9.60 -13.84 -14.19
N ALA A 149 9.01 -12.94 -14.99
CA ALA A 149 9.75 -12.24 -16.02
C ALA A 149 10.96 -11.49 -15.43
N ARG A 150 12.03 -11.42 -16.21
CA ARG A 150 13.31 -10.79 -15.86
C ARG A 150 13.60 -9.63 -16.80
N CYS A 151 14.40 -8.70 -16.32
CA CYS A 151 14.88 -7.62 -17.17
C CYS A 151 15.80 -8.16 -18.26
N PRO A 152 15.74 -7.61 -19.47
CA PRO A 152 16.73 -7.92 -20.49
C PRO A 152 18.12 -7.49 -19.99
N HIS A 153 19.12 -8.35 -20.17
CA HIS A 153 20.53 -8.09 -19.85
C HIS A 153 21.28 -7.55 -21.06
#